data_AF-A0A1S2LLF1-F1
#
_entry.id   AF-A0A1S2LLF1-F1
#
_cell.length_a   1.000
_cell.length_b   1.000
_cell.length_c   1.000
_cell.angle_alpha   90.00
_cell.angle_beta   90.00
_cell.angle_gamma   90.00
#
_symmetry.space_group_name_H-M   'P 1'
#
loop_
_entity.id
_entity.type
_entity.pdbx_description
1 polymer ?
#
loop_
_entity_poly.entity_id
_entity_poly.type
_entity_poly.pdbx_seq_one_letter_code
_entity_poly.pdbx_strand_id
1 'polypeptide(L)'
;MKKVEFTAETLSEMTMNLLVKRLSEESPYLSNSEYGNGILEVIYNFNSVPKVTDRFSVIKQSDGEFAISFPRRKYEKNLLTKNIRTLYYVIQQYLSTRVVPQGKIIFEFNNGVIDGFQVINEGTYKDLARTGKSDLDLDEILFGEEDDEE
;
A
#
# COMPACT_ATOMS: atom_id res chain seq x y z
N MET A 1 24.00 -8.51 -22.13
CA MET A 1 22.83 -7.64 -21.83
C MET A 1 23.17 -6.83 -20.59
N LYS A 2 23.09 -5.49 -20.64
CA LYS A 2 23.22 -4.67 -19.43
C LYS A 2 22.07 -5.04 -18.49
N LYS A 3 22.39 -5.39 -17.25
CA LYS A 3 21.40 -5.64 -16.20
C LYS A 3 20.76 -4.27 -15.91
N VAL A 4 19.49 -4.08 -16.25
CA VAL A 4 18.76 -2.85 -15.91
C VAL A 4 18.65 -2.86 -14.40
N GLU A 5 19.30 -1.93 -13.70
CA GLU A 5 19.13 -1.74 -12.26
C GLU A 5 18.05 -0.68 -12.04
N PHE A 6 16.97 -1.07 -11.37
CA PHE A 6 15.90 -0.12 -11.01
C PHE A 6 16.32 0.69 -9.78
N THR A 7 16.29 2.02 -9.89
CA THR A 7 16.51 2.93 -8.76
C THR A 7 15.26 3.00 -7.86
N ALA A 8 15.42 3.51 -6.64
CA ALA A 8 14.29 3.76 -5.74
C ALA A 8 13.24 4.70 -6.37
N GLU A 9 13.68 5.74 -7.08
CA GLU A 9 12.80 6.67 -7.80
C GLU A 9 11.99 5.96 -8.89
N THR A 10 12.65 5.16 -9.73
CA THR A 10 11.98 4.40 -10.78
C THR A 10 10.99 3.39 -10.20
N LEU A 11 11.36 2.69 -9.11
CA LEU A 11 10.45 1.76 -8.43
C LEU A 11 9.26 2.48 -7.83
N SER A 12 9.45 3.66 -7.24
CA SER A 12 8.37 4.47 -6.68
C SER A 12 7.38 4.87 -7.77
N GLU A 13 7.85 5.44 -8.88
CA GLU A 13 7.00 5.86 -10.00
C GLU A 13 6.20 4.68 -10.58
N MET A 14 6.87 3.54 -10.83
CA MET A 14 6.21 2.33 -11.32
C MET A 14 5.16 1.82 -10.34
N THR A 15 5.46 1.81 -9.04
CA THR A 15 4.51 1.39 -8.01
C THR A 15 3.30 2.29 -7.98
N MET A 16 3.50 3.61 -8.00
CA MET A 16 2.41 4.58 -7.93
C MET A 16 1.50 4.52 -9.16
N ASN A 17 2.05 4.33 -10.35
CA ASN A 17 1.25 4.13 -11.56
C ASN A 17 0.37 2.88 -11.46
N LEU A 18 0.90 1.78 -10.91
CA LEU A 18 0.14 0.56 -10.69
C LEU A 18 -0.94 0.74 -9.62
N LEU A 19 -0.64 1.44 -8.52
CA LEU A 19 -1.58 1.71 -7.44
C LEU A 19 -2.72 2.61 -7.87
N VAL A 20 -2.43 3.69 -8.62
CA VAL A 20 -3.47 4.58 -9.15
C VAL A 20 -4.40 3.81 -10.08
N LYS A 21 -3.86 3.04 -11.03
CA LYS A 21 -4.66 2.20 -11.93
C LYS A 21 -5.50 1.19 -11.16
N ARG A 22 -4.92 0.54 -10.15
CA ARG A 22 -5.61 -0.43 -9.30
C ARG A 22 -6.78 0.23 -8.58
N LEU A 23 -6.59 1.38 -7.94
CA LEU A 23 -7.65 2.05 -7.17
C LEU A 23 -8.66 2.83 -8.03
N SER A 24 -8.34 3.21 -9.26
CA SER A 24 -9.26 3.96 -10.12
C SER A 24 -10.05 3.09 -11.10
N GLU A 25 -9.46 1.98 -11.57
CA GLU A 25 -10.02 1.16 -12.65
C GLU A 25 -10.33 -0.28 -12.24
N GLU A 26 -9.39 -0.95 -11.57
CA GLU A 26 -9.46 -2.41 -11.36
C GLU A 26 -10.24 -2.75 -10.07
N SER A 27 -9.98 -2.03 -8.98
CA SER A 27 -10.55 -2.23 -7.64
C SER A 27 -11.05 -0.92 -7.02
N PRO A 28 -11.93 -0.16 -7.70
CA PRO A 28 -12.37 1.16 -7.24
C PRO A 28 -13.20 1.13 -5.96
N TYR A 29 -13.74 -0.03 -5.60
CA TYR A 29 -14.46 -0.24 -4.35
C TYR A 29 -13.58 -0.06 -3.11
N LEU A 30 -12.26 -0.26 -3.20
CA LEU A 30 -11.35 -0.07 -2.07
C LEU A 30 -11.32 1.38 -1.59
N SER A 31 -11.67 2.35 -2.44
CA SER A 31 -11.79 3.76 -2.06
C SER A 31 -13.25 4.20 -1.98
N ASN A 32 -14.09 3.38 -1.34
CA ASN A 32 -15.52 3.62 -1.17
C ASN A 32 -15.94 3.34 0.28
N SER A 33 -16.73 4.23 0.88
CA SER A 33 -17.11 4.12 2.30
C SER A 33 -18.01 2.94 2.63
N GLU A 34 -18.82 2.48 1.67
CA GLU A 34 -19.79 1.41 1.85
C GLU A 34 -19.18 0.02 1.64
N TYR A 35 -18.20 -0.09 0.74
CA TYR A 35 -17.67 -1.38 0.30
C TYR A 35 -16.15 -1.55 0.44
N GLY A 36 -15.43 -0.51 0.87
CA GLY A 36 -13.97 -0.47 0.88
C GLY A 36 -13.35 -1.22 2.04
N ASN A 37 -13.66 -2.51 2.14
CA ASN A 37 -13.10 -3.42 3.12
C ASN A 37 -12.23 -4.46 2.40
N GLY A 38 -10.94 -4.51 2.73
CA GLY A 38 -10.01 -5.39 2.05
C GLY A 38 -8.55 -5.10 2.35
N ILE A 39 -7.68 -5.71 1.57
CA ILE A 39 -6.24 -5.51 1.63
C ILE A 39 -5.68 -5.22 0.25
N LEU A 40 -4.63 -4.42 0.21
CA LEU A 40 -3.83 -4.13 -0.97
C LEU A 40 -2.37 -4.48 -0.67
N GLU A 41 -1.80 -5.38 -1.44
CA GLU A 41 -0.43 -5.87 -1.29
C GLU A 41 0.45 -5.30 -2.41
N VAL A 42 1.57 -4.69 -2.03
CA VAL A 42 2.63 -4.24 -2.93
C VAL A 42 3.84 -5.12 -2.72
N ILE A 43 4.31 -5.79 -3.76
CA ILE A 43 5.39 -6.78 -3.69
C ILE A 43 6.59 -6.31 -4.50
N TYR A 44 7.74 -6.24 -3.83
CA TYR A 44 9.03 -5.94 -4.43
C TYR A 44 9.88 -7.22 -4.50
N ASN A 45 10.29 -7.58 -5.71
CA ASN A 45 11.32 -8.62 -5.90
C ASN A 45 12.58 -8.01 -6.49
N PHE A 46 13.71 -8.68 -6.25
CA PHE A 46 15.02 -8.21 -6.68
C PHE A 46 15.04 -7.85 -8.17
N ASN A 47 15.32 -6.57 -8.44
CA ASN A 47 15.52 -6.06 -9.78
C ASN A 47 14.38 -6.40 -10.76
N SER A 48 13.15 -6.20 -10.32
CA SER A 48 11.95 -6.52 -11.08
C SER A 48 10.89 -5.42 -10.95
N VAL A 49 9.92 -5.44 -11.87
CA VAL A 49 8.74 -4.59 -11.81
C VAL A 49 7.93 -4.93 -10.55
N PRO A 50 7.50 -3.93 -9.74
CA PRO A 50 6.63 -4.16 -8.60
C PRO A 50 5.33 -4.85 -8.99
N LYS A 51 4.77 -5.67 -8.11
CA LYS A 51 3.45 -6.27 -8.30
C LYS A 51 2.47 -5.68 -7.29
N VAL A 52 1.25 -5.43 -7.74
CA VAL A 52 0.16 -4.96 -6.89
C VAL A 52 -0.98 -5.97 -6.99
N THR A 53 -1.39 -6.50 -5.84
CA THR A 53 -2.51 -7.45 -5.70
C THR A 53 -3.45 -6.97 -4.64
N ASP A 54 -4.75 -7.21 -4.79
CA ASP A 54 -5.74 -6.85 -3.78
C ASP A 54 -6.63 -8.05 -3.46
N ARG A 55 -7.20 -8.03 -2.27
CA ARG A 55 -8.25 -8.95 -1.84
C ARG A 55 -9.32 -8.14 -1.13
N PHE A 56 -10.57 -8.43 -1.41
CA PHE A 56 -11.69 -7.77 -0.74
C PHE A 56 -12.39 -8.74 0.21
N SER A 57 -12.90 -8.20 1.31
CA SER A 57 -13.81 -8.92 2.20
C SER A 57 -15.17 -8.24 2.12
N VAL A 58 -16.16 -8.92 1.55
CA VAL A 58 -17.54 -8.42 1.60
C VAL A 58 -18.09 -8.71 2.99
N ILE A 59 -17.99 -7.76 3.90
CA ILE A 59 -18.70 -7.86 5.18
C ILE A 59 -20.15 -7.46 4.92
N LYS A 60 -21.04 -8.44 4.78
CA LYS A 60 -22.48 -8.21 4.92
C LYS A 60 -22.91 -8.53 6.33
N GLN A 61 -23.25 -7.48 7.09
CA GLN A 61 -24.18 -7.65 8.20
C GLN A 61 -25.58 -7.85 7.61
N SER A 62 -26.02 -9.11 7.51
CA SER A 62 -27.44 -9.43 7.41
C SER A 62 -27.70 -10.87 7.83
N ASP A 63 -28.76 -11.07 8.58
CA ASP A 63 -29.26 -12.33 9.14
C ASP A 63 -29.41 -13.45 8.10
N GLY A 64 -28.32 -14.18 7.82
CA GLY A 64 -28.34 -15.47 7.14
C GLY A 64 -28.29 -15.46 5.60
N GLU A 65 -28.26 -14.30 4.93
CA GLU A 65 -28.11 -14.24 3.46
C GLU A 65 -26.77 -13.61 3.03
N PHE A 66 -25.87 -14.44 2.50
CA PHE A 66 -24.65 -14.02 1.80
C PHE A 66 -25.01 -13.43 0.44
N ALA A 67 -25.42 -12.17 0.39
CA ALA A 67 -25.54 -11.49 -0.88
C ALA A 67 -24.15 -11.03 -1.35
N ILE A 68 -23.52 -11.73 -2.29
CA ILE A 68 -22.28 -11.22 -2.93
C ILE A 68 -22.67 -10.07 -3.86
N SER A 69 -22.74 -8.84 -3.35
CA SER A 69 -22.84 -7.67 -4.21
C SER A 69 -21.44 -7.33 -4.69
N PHE A 70 -21.16 -7.55 -5.97
CA PHE A 70 -20.00 -6.96 -6.60
C PHE A 70 -20.18 -5.44 -6.56
N PRO A 71 -19.40 -4.72 -5.75
CA PRO A 71 -19.59 -3.28 -5.60
C PRO A 71 -19.50 -2.63 -6.97
N ARG A 72 -20.41 -1.69 -7.23
CA ARG A 72 -20.37 -0.88 -8.46
C ARG A 72 -18.97 -0.29 -8.58
N ARG A 73 -18.43 -0.19 -9.80
CA ARG A 73 -17.09 0.34 -10.12
C ARG A 73 -16.89 1.84 -9.76
N LYS A 74 -17.35 2.29 -8.59
CA LYS A 74 -17.35 3.68 -8.15
C LYS A 74 -16.48 3.82 -6.91
N TYR A 75 -15.35 4.49 -7.08
CA TYR A 75 -14.60 5.09 -5.98
C TYR A 75 -15.22 6.43 -5.59
N GLU A 76 -14.98 6.85 -4.36
CA GLU A 76 -15.22 8.21 -3.90
C GLU A 76 -13.96 9.04 -4.12
N LYS A 77 -14.09 10.16 -4.85
CA LYS A 77 -12.93 10.95 -5.29
C LYS A 77 -12.05 11.43 -4.13
N ASN A 78 -12.67 11.80 -3.01
CA ASN A 78 -11.95 12.29 -1.83
C ASN A 78 -11.16 11.16 -1.16
N LEU A 79 -11.77 9.98 -1.00
CA LEU A 79 -11.11 8.79 -0.45
C LEU A 79 -9.98 8.32 -1.36
N LEU A 80 -10.22 8.26 -2.68
CA LEU A 80 -9.18 7.91 -3.66
C LEU A 80 -7.97 8.84 -3.53
N THR A 81 -8.21 10.15 -3.46
CA THR A 81 -7.13 11.14 -3.35
C THR A 81 -6.37 10.99 -2.03
N LYS A 82 -7.08 10.77 -0.92
CA LYS A 82 -6.47 10.53 0.40
C LYS A 82 -5.61 9.27 0.37
N ASN A 83 -6.16 8.15 -0.11
CA ASN A 83 -5.47 6.88 -0.18
C ASN A 83 -4.23 6.93 -1.07
N ILE A 84 -4.30 7.60 -2.24
CA ILE A 84 -3.12 7.78 -3.11
C ILE A 84 -2.01 8.55 -2.39
N ARG A 85 -2.34 9.58 -1.59
CA ARG A 85 -1.34 10.33 -0.81
C ARG A 85 -0.70 9.47 0.27
N THR A 86 -1.50 8.73 1.03
CA THR A 86 -1.02 7.81 2.07
C THR A 86 -0.10 6.75 1.45
N LEU A 87 -0.53 6.13 0.36
CA LEU A 87 0.28 5.16 -0.38
C LEU A 87 1.60 5.77 -0.86
N TYR A 88 1.55 6.94 -1.49
CA TYR A 88 2.76 7.63 -1.95
C TYR A 88 3.77 7.82 -0.82
N TYR A 89 3.31 8.32 0.33
CA TYR A 89 4.15 8.55 1.49
C TYR A 89 4.79 7.25 1.99
N VAL A 90 4.00 6.21 2.23
CA VAL A 90 4.49 4.92 2.75
C VAL A 90 5.47 4.26 1.76
N ILE A 91 5.16 4.27 0.46
CA ILE A 91 6.05 3.72 -0.58
C ILE A 91 7.38 4.47 -0.63
N GLN A 92 7.35 5.81 -0.58
CA GLN A 92 8.56 6.63 -0.59
C GLN A 92 9.44 6.33 0.63
N GLN A 93 8.86 6.26 1.83
CA GLN A 93 9.59 5.94 3.05
C GLN A 93 10.18 4.53 3.03
N TYR A 94 9.40 3.55 2.55
CA TYR A 94 9.90 2.19 2.40
C TYR A 94 11.09 2.10 1.43
N LEU A 95 11.01 2.77 0.28
CA LEU A 95 12.07 2.71 -0.72
C LEU A 95 13.31 3.54 -0.33
N SER A 96 13.16 4.66 0.39
CA SER A 96 14.27 5.50 0.85
C SER A 96 15.15 4.80 1.90
N THR A 97 14.56 3.90 2.68
CA THR A 97 15.25 3.14 3.74
C THR A 97 15.97 1.90 3.23
N ARG A 98 15.81 1.52 1.95
CA ARG A 98 16.36 0.27 1.39
C ARG A 98 17.46 0.51 0.36
N VAL A 99 18.48 -0.34 0.38
CA VAL A 99 19.48 -0.41 -0.72
C VAL A 99 18.99 -1.37 -1.80
N VAL A 100 18.36 -2.46 -1.38
CA VAL A 100 17.76 -3.43 -2.29
C VAL A 100 16.31 -3.69 -1.88
N PRO A 101 15.32 -3.04 -2.52
CA PRO A 101 13.91 -3.23 -2.19
C PRO A 101 13.47 -4.69 -2.43
N GLN A 102 13.19 -5.42 -1.36
CA GLN A 102 12.68 -6.80 -1.37
C GLN A 102 11.70 -7.00 -0.22
N GLY A 103 10.59 -7.68 -0.49
CA GLY A 103 9.54 -7.94 0.49
C GLY A 103 8.19 -7.44 -0.01
N LYS A 104 7.25 -7.28 0.92
CA LYS A 104 5.90 -6.82 0.61
C LYS A 104 5.40 -5.83 1.65
N ILE A 105 4.56 -4.90 1.20
CA ILE A 105 3.82 -3.97 2.03
C ILE A 105 2.34 -4.30 1.86
N ILE A 106 1.64 -4.53 2.96
CA ILE A 106 0.21 -4.84 2.98
C ILE A 106 -0.50 -3.64 3.58
N PHE A 107 -1.46 -3.07 2.86
CA PHE A 107 -2.33 -1.99 3.33
C PHE A 107 -3.70 -2.57 3.64
N GLU A 108 -4.22 -2.25 4.81
CA GLU A 108 -5.56 -2.63 5.24
C GLU A 108 -6.53 -1.49 4.93
N PHE A 109 -7.67 -1.83 4.34
CA PHE A 109 -8.73 -0.91 4.00
C PHE A 109 -9.95 -1.24 4.85
N ASN A 110 -10.47 -0.21 5.50
CA ASN A 110 -11.68 -0.26 6.30
C ASN A 110 -12.57 0.91 5.91
N ASN A 111 -13.77 0.59 5.43
CA ASN A 111 -14.73 1.56 4.91
C ASN A 111 -14.10 2.61 3.98
N GLY A 112 -13.27 2.15 3.05
CA GLY A 112 -12.71 2.97 1.99
C GLY A 112 -11.46 3.76 2.38
N VAL A 113 -11.00 3.63 3.62
CA VAL A 113 -9.84 4.34 4.17
C VAL A 113 -8.76 3.32 4.51
N ILE A 114 -7.51 3.67 4.23
CA ILE A 114 -6.36 2.92 4.73
C ILE A 114 -6.26 3.15 6.24
N ASP A 115 -6.52 2.12 7.04
CA ASP A 115 -6.49 2.19 8.52
C ASP A 115 -5.23 1.58 9.12
N GLY A 116 -4.47 0.82 8.34
CA GLY A 116 -3.18 0.27 8.75
C GLY A 116 -2.34 -0.21 7.58
N PHE A 117 -1.07 -0.49 7.86
CA PHE A 117 -0.21 -1.21 6.94
C PHE A 117 0.81 -2.06 7.70
N GLN A 118 1.28 -3.12 7.05
CA GLN A 118 2.32 -4.01 7.56
C GLN A 118 3.43 -4.15 6.51
N VAL A 119 4.68 -4.02 6.94
CA VAL A 119 5.85 -4.30 6.10
C VAL A 119 6.38 -5.69 6.45
N ILE A 120 6.38 -6.59 5.46
CA ILE A 120 6.95 -7.94 5.60
C ILE A 120 8.20 -8.00 4.73
N ASN A 121 9.33 -7.99 5.40
CA ASN A 121 10.62 -8.03 4.74
C ASN A 121 11.03 -9.50 4.53
N GLU A 122 10.80 -10.04 3.34
CA GLU A 122 11.34 -11.34 2.96
C GLU A 122 12.81 -11.16 2.54
N GLY A 123 13.75 -11.63 3.36
CA GLY A 123 15.18 -11.63 3.02
C GLY A 123 16.03 -10.44 3.50
N THR A 124 15.52 -9.58 4.40
CA THR A 124 16.23 -8.43 5.00
C THR A 124 17.53 -8.76 5.74
N TYR A 125 17.77 -10.04 6.05
CA TYR A 125 18.95 -10.49 6.81
C TYR A 125 20.31 -10.13 6.18
N LYS A 126 20.35 -9.58 4.96
CA LYS A 126 21.60 -9.06 4.35
C LYS A 126 21.76 -7.53 4.34
N ASP A 127 20.72 -6.75 4.65
CA ASP A 127 20.77 -5.27 4.57
C ASP A 127 21.04 -4.60 5.93
N LEU A 128 20.49 -5.15 7.03
CA LEU A 128 20.71 -4.68 8.41
C LEU A 128 22.19 -4.78 8.82
N ALA A 129 22.86 -5.87 8.44
CA ALA A 129 24.27 -6.09 8.77
C ALA A 129 25.24 -5.18 7.98
N ARG A 130 24.76 -4.43 6.99
CA ARG A 130 25.61 -3.77 5.99
C ARG A 130 25.49 -2.25 5.94
N THR A 131 24.41 -1.65 6.46
CA THR A 131 24.13 -0.22 6.21
C THR A 131 23.70 0.63 7.41
N GLY A 132 23.35 0.04 8.56
CA GLY A 132 23.04 0.80 9.77
C GLY A 132 21.79 1.69 9.71
N LYS A 133 20.90 1.47 8.73
CA LYS A 133 19.60 2.18 8.68
C LYS A 133 18.65 1.59 9.73
N SER A 134 17.97 2.47 10.46
CA SER A 134 16.99 2.11 11.50
C SER A 134 15.82 1.34 10.92
N ASP A 135 15.18 0.51 11.75
CA ASP A 135 13.84 0.01 11.44
C ASP A 135 12.89 1.21 11.26
N LEU A 136 11.93 1.05 10.35
CA LEU A 136 10.84 2.01 10.19
C LEU A 136 10.02 2.00 11.49
N ASP A 137 9.99 3.12 12.19
CA ASP A 137 9.09 3.31 13.31
C ASP A 137 7.68 3.57 12.78
N LEU A 138 6.77 2.62 13.01
CA LEU A 138 5.44 2.61 12.42
C LEU A 138 4.51 3.61 13.12
N ASP A 139 4.79 3.96 14.37
CA ASP A 139 3.97 4.86 15.18
C ASP A 139 4.17 6.32 14.75
N GLU A 140 5.39 6.71 14.35
CA GLU A 140 5.69 8.03 13.77
C GLU A 140 4.97 8.26 12.42
N ILE A 141 4.71 7.18 11.67
CA ILE A 141 4.09 7.23 10.34
C ILE A 141 2.56 7.38 10.42
N LEU A 142 1.92 6.79 11.43
CA LEU A 142 0.47 6.78 11.58
C LEU A 142 -0.07 7.98 12.38
N PHE A 143 0.76 8.57 13.25
CA PHE A 143 0.36 9.64 14.19
C PHE A 143 1.29 10.87 14.16
N GLY A 144 2.22 10.95 13.21
CA GLY A 144 3.13 12.08 13.05
C GLY A 144 2.39 13.37 12.68
N GLU A 145 2.47 14.34 13.59
CA GLU A 145 1.77 15.63 13.65
C GLU A 145 0.36 15.57 14.30
N GLU A 146 0.30 15.16 15.58
CA GLU A 146 -0.60 15.88 16.50
C GLU A 146 -0.04 17.29 16.67
N ASP A 147 -0.88 18.28 16.39
CA ASP A 147 -0.57 19.70 16.42
C ASP A 147 0.23 20.10 17.68
N ASP A 148 1.45 20.59 17.48
CA ASP A 148 2.12 21.46 18.44
C ASP A 148 1.35 22.79 18.50
N GLU A 149 0.19 22.79 19.18
CA GLU A 149 -0.42 24.00 19.73
C GLU A 149 0.27 24.34 21.07
N GLU A 150 1.31 25.17 21.02
CA GLU A 150 1.68 26.10 22.10
C GLU A 150 1.87 27.53 21.56
#